data_AF-A0A392M136-F1
#
_entry.id   AF-A0A392M136-F1
#
_cell.length_a   1.000
_cell.length_b   1.000
_cell.length_c   1.000
_cell.angle_alpha   90.00
_cell.angle_beta   90.00
_cell.angle_gamma   90.00
#
_symmetry.space_group_name_H-M   'P 1'
#
loop_
_entity.id
_entity.type
_entity.pdbx_description
1 polymer ?
#
loop_
_entity_poly.entity_id
_entity_poly.type
_entity_poly.pdbx_seq_one_letter_code
_entity_poly.pdbx_strand_id
1 'polypeptide(L)'
;LLGQSSGFQVAATHRPCTKGLWLWSTPIRRTALDGTVYNLLLLDSEGIDAYDQTGTYSTQIFSLAVLLSSMFIYNQMGGIDEAALDRLSLVTEMSKHIRVRASGDKSTASEIGQFSPIFVWLLRDFYLDLVEDNRRITPRDYLEIASRPVQGSKRDVAAKNEIRESIRALFPDRECFPLVRPLSNENDLQKLDQIPVSACSWYFDQYFSFG
;
A
#
# COMPACT_ATOMS: atom_id res chain seq x y z
N LEU A 1 -14.57 0.86 -1.85
CA LEU A 1 -14.51 -0.40 -1.06
C LEU A 1 -15.77 -0.63 -0.20
N LEU A 2 -16.22 0.34 0.62
CA LEU A 2 -17.41 0.17 1.47
C LEU A 2 -18.75 0.39 0.74
N GLY A 3 -18.78 1.15 -0.37
CA GLY A 3 -20.03 1.51 -1.05
C GLY A 3 -20.98 2.35 -0.17
N GLN A 4 -20.46 2.93 0.92
CA GLN A 4 -21.16 3.78 1.86
C GLN A 4 -20.31 5.01 2.14
N SER A 5 -20.97 6.15 2.35
CA SER A 5 -20.34 7.45 2.67
C SER A 5 -19.88 7.55 4.14
N SER A 6 -20.29 6.62 5.02
CA SER A 6 -19.86 6.55 6.42
C SER A 6 -18.88 5.38 6.64
N GLY A 7 -17.58 5.66 6.55
CA GLY A 7 -16.49 4.69 6.75
C GLY A 7 -15.53 5.08 7.88
N PHE A 8 -14.28 4.63 7.80
CA PHE A 8 -13.21 5.16 8.67
C PHE A 8 -13.14 6.68 8.55
N GLN A 9 -12.94 7.37 9.67
CA GLN A 9 -12.89 8.83 9.69
C GLN A 9 -11.62 9.32 8.99
N VAL A 10 -11.80 10.17 7.98
CA VAL A 10 -10.72 10.94 7.35
C VAL A 10 -10.77 12.34 7.96
N ALA A 11 -9.69 12.82 8.58
CA ALA A 11 -9.64 14.20 9.04
C ALA A 11 -8.96 15.11 8.01
N ALA A 12 -9.48 16.32 7.89
CA ALA A 12 -8.94 17.39 7.04
C ALA A 12 -7.72 18.10 7.66
N THR A 13 -7.18 17.61 8.79
CA THR A 13 -6.10 18.27 9.54
C THR A 13 -4.81 17.46 9.48
N HIS A 14 -3.66 18.12 9.70
CA HIS A 14 -2.34 17.46 9.77
C HIS A 14 -2.21 16.43 10.91
N ARG A 15 -3.17 16.36 11.83
CA ARG A 15 -3.13 15.42 12.94
C ARG A 15 -3.58 14.04 12.48
N PRO A 16 -2.83 12.97 12.79
CA PRO A 16 -3.23 11.59 12.48
C PRO A 16 -4.62 11.30 13.06
N CYS A 17 -5.52 10.80 12.21
CA CYS A 17 -6.90 10.47 12.58
C CYS A 17 -6.97 9.06 13.17
N THR A 18 -6.21 8.15 12.57
CA THR A 18 -6.09 6.74 12.96
C THR A 18 -4.85 6.57 13.82
N LYS A 19 -5.01 6.02 15.03
CA LYS A 19 -3.91 5.60 15.90
C LYS A 19 -3.90 4.07 16.03
N GLY A 20 -2.76 3.43 15.79
CA GLY A 20 -2.63 1.97 15.81
C GLY A 20 -3.30 1.28 14.61
N LEU A 21 -3.99 0.15 14.86
CA LEU A 21 -4.74 -0.62 13.85
C LEU A 21 -6.23 -0.60 14.17
N TRP A 22 -7.04 -0.26 13.18
CA TRP A 22 -8.49 -0.23 13.27
C TRP A 22 -9.08 -1.29 12.36
N LEU A 23 -9.93 -2.15 12.93
CA LEU A 23 -10.66 -3.16 12.18
C LEU A 23 -12.10 -2.68 12.00
N TRP A 24 -12.63 -2.78 10.78
CA TRP A 24 -14.04 -2.54 10.54
C TRP A 24 -14.87 -3.59 11.28
N SER A 25 -15.80 -3.14 12.13
CA SER A 25 -16.47 -3.99 13.13
C SER A 25 -17.36 -5.08 12.54
N THR A 26 -17.85 -4.90 11.31
CA THR A 26 -18.79 -5.81 10.66
C THR A 26 -18.18 -6.37 9.37
N PRO A 27 -17.87 -7.68 9.30
CA PRO A 27 -17.37 -8.29 8.08
C PRO A 27 -18.37 -8.13 6.93
N ILE A 28 -17.85 -7.82 5.74
CA ILE A 28 -18.67 -7.54 4.57
C ILE A 28 -18.69 -8.80 3.70
N ARG A 29 -19.86 -9.43 3.59
CA ARG A 29 -20.00 -10.61 2.76
C ARG A 29 -19.86 -10.24 1.28
N ARG A 30 -19.04 -11.00 0.56
CA ARG A 30 -18.74 -10.84 -0.87
C ARG A 30 -18.72 -12.20 -1.55
N THR A 31 -18.92 -12.19 -2.86
CA THR A 31 -18.87 -13.38 -3.71
C THR A 31 -17.80 -13.12 -4.77
N ALA A 32 -16.81 -14.00 -4.84
CA ALA A 32 -15.76 -13.94 -5.86
C ALA A 32 -16.33 -14.32 -7.24
N LEU A 33 -15.56 -14.06 -8.29
CA LEU A 33 -15.96 -14.34 -9.68
C LEU A 33 -16.23 -15.82 -9.96
N ASP A 34 -15.60 -16.70 -9.19
CA ASP A 34 -15.78 -18.16 -9.23
C ASP A 34 -17.00 -18.65 -8.43
N GLY A 35 -17.75 -17.75 -7.80
CA GLY A 35 -18.90 -18.05 -6.95
C GLY A 35 -18.56 -18.30 -5.47
N THR A 36 -17.28 -18.27 -5.08
CA THR A 36 -16.86 -18.48 -3.70
C THR A 36 -17.30 -17.32 -2.81
N VAL A 37 -17.99 -17.63 -1.71
CA VAL A 37 -18.44 -16.62 -0.74
C VAL A 37 -17.39 -16.43 0.35
N TYR A 38 -17.04 -15.17 0.62
CA TYR A 38 -16.07 -14.81 1.64
C TYR A 38 -16.50 -13.57 2.43
N ASN A 39 -15.86 -13.34 3.58
CA ASN A 39 -16.05 -12.15 4.39
C ASN A 39 -14.85 -11.21 4.21
N LEU A 40 -15.11 -10.02 3.69
CA LEU A 40 -14.13 -8.95 3.57
C LEU A 40 -14.04 -8.19 4.90
N LEU A 41 -12.87 -8.22 5.51
CA LEU A 41 -12.51 -7.41 6.67
C LEU A 41 -11.58 -6.29 6.20
N LEU A 42 -11.85 -5.06 6.61
CA LEU A 42 -11.01 -3.91 6.32
C LEU A 42 -10.20 -3.55 7.56
N LEU A 43 -8.88 -3.47 7.38
CA LEU A 43 -7.96 -2.96 8.38
C LEU A 43 -7.45 -1.61 7.89
N ASP A 44 -7.65 -0.57 8.70
CA ASP A 44 -7.02 0.73 8.51
C ASP A 44 -5.90 0.88 9.54
N SER A 45 -4.72 1.30 9.09
CA SER A 45 -3.54 1.46 9.95
C SER A 45 -3.15 2.91 10.05
N GLU A 46 -2.58 3.28 11.19
CA GLU A 46 -1.89 4.56 11.33
C GLU A 46 -0.81 4.74 10.25
N GLY A 47 -0.70 5.96 9.73
CA GLY A 47 0.30 6.31 8.72
C GLY A 47 1.70 6.23 9.29
N ILE A 48 2.64 5.71 8.50
CA ILE A 48 4.04 5.51 8.93
C ILE A 48 4.79 6.83 9.23
N ASP A 49 4.24 7.97 8.80
CA ASP A 49 4.78 9.34 8.96
C ASP A 49 4.12 10.14 10.10
N ALA A 50 3.40 9.51 11.03
CA ALA A 50 2.79 10.22 12.15
C ALA A 50 3.88 10.95 12.97
N TYR A 51 3.79 12.29 13.02
CA TYR A 51 4.78 13.23 13.57
C TYR A 51 5.15 12.98 15.04
N ASP A 52 4.29 12.28 15.80
CA ASP A 52 4.37 12.17 17.27
C ASP A 52 4.90 10.81 17.78
N GLN A 53 5.46 9.95 16.91
CA GLN A 53 5.82 8.57 17.30
C GLN A 53 7.28 8.21 17.04
N THR A 54 7.79 7.25 17.83
CA THR A 54 9.11 6.66 17.58
C THR A 54 9.02 5.78 16.32
N GLY A 55 10.01 5.88 15.42
CA GLY A 55 10.00 5.11 14.18
C GLY A 55 9.82 3.59 14.37
N THR A 56 10.23 3.05 15.54
CA THR A 56 10.00 1.65 15.91
C THR A 56 8.53 1.29 16.10
N TYR A 57 7.71 2.15 16.73
CA TYR A 57 6.29 1.86 16.95
C TYR A 57 5.53 1.82 15.62
N SER A 58 5.73 2.83 14.76
CA SER A 58 5.08 2.89 13.44
C SER A 58 5.45 1.68 12.59
N THR A 59 6.71 1.27 12.65
CA THR A 59 7.20 0.06 11.96
C THR A 59 6.52 -1.22 12.49
N GLN A 60 6.33 -1.35 13.80
CA GLN A 60 5.67 -2.53 14.39
C GLN A 60 4.20 -2.62 13.98
N ILE A 61 3.46 -1.52 14.06
CA ILE A 61 2.06 -1.44 13.62
C ILE A 61 1.93 -1.80 12.14
N PHE A 62 2.80 -1.23 11.31
CA PHE A 62 2.80 -1.50 9.87
C PHE A 62 3.17 -2.96 9.57
N SER A 63 4.16 -3.53 10.26
CA SER A 63 4.53 -4.95 10.11
C SER A 63 3.35 -5.86 10.49
N LEU A 64 2.65 -5.54 11.59
CA LEU A 64 1.47 -6.30 11.99
C LEU A 64 0.34 -6.20 10.96
N ALA A 65 0.12 -5.03 10.34
CA ALA A 65 -0.84 -4.87 9.25
C ALA A 65 -0.53 -5.80 8.08
N VAL A 66 0.74 -5.85 7.64
CA VAL A 66 1.18 -6.75 6.58
C VAL A 66 0.93 -8.22 6.95
N LEU A 67 1.31 -8.62 8.17
CA LEU A 67 1.19 -10.00 8.65
C LEU A 67 -0.26 -10.49 8.77
N LEU A 68 -1.19 -9.62 9.14
CA LEU A 68 -2.61 -9.94 9.32
C LEU A 68 -3.41 -9.89 8.01
N SER A 69 -2.88 -9.23 6.98
CA SER A 69 -3.58 -9.01 5.73
C SER A 69 -3.42 -10.19 4.75
N SER A 70 -4.46 -10.43 3.94
CA SER A 70 -4.35 -11.22 2.71
C SER A 70 -4.06 -10.33 1.48
N MET A 71 -4.33 -9.03 1.61
CA MET A 71 -4.00 -8.00 0.63
C MET A 71 -3.56 -6.75 1.40
N PHE A 72 -2.39 -6.23 1.07
CA PHE A 72 -1.81 -5.05 1.69
C PHE A 72 -1.80 -3.89 0.70
N ILE A 73 -2.53 -2.82 1.02
CA ILE A 73 -2.58 -1.61 0.19
C ILE A 73 -1.65 -0.55 0.80
N TYR A 74 -0.54 -0.27 0.13
CA TYR A 74 0.37 0.81 0.52
C TYR A 74 0.04 2.09 -0.25
N ASN A 75 -0.32 3.13 0.49
CA ASN A 75 -0.92 4.33 -0.04
C ASN A 75 0.05 5.52 0.07
N GLN A 76 0.51 6.03 -1.07
CA GLN A 76 1.58 7.03 -1.17
C GLN A 76 1.13 8.21 -2.04
N MET A 77 1.64 9.41 -1.76
CA MET A 77 1.47 10.58 -2.65
C MET A 77 2.60 10.61 -3.69
N GLY A 78 2.27 10.93 -4.94
CA GLY A 78 3.22 11.06 -6.04
C GLY A 78 3.76 9.71 -6.54
N GLY A 79 4.91 9.76 -7.21
CA GLY A 79 5.60 8.56 -7.71
C GLY A 79 6.39 7.81 -6.63
N ILE A 80 6.85 6.61 -6.97
CA ILE A 80 7.67 5.76 -6.09
C ILE A 80 9.05 6.42 -5.89
N ASP A 81 9.48 6.56 -4.64
CA ASP A 81 10.77 7.13 -4.25
C ASP A 81 11.57 6.16 -3.38
N GLU A 82 12.86 6.44 -3.16
CA GLU A 82 13.72 5.58 -2.34
C GLU A 82 13.26 5.54 -0.88
N ALA A 83 12.71 6.65 -0.35
CA ALA A 83 12.24 6.70 1.03
C ALA A 83 11.10 5.69 1.28
N ALA A 84 10.19 5.52 0.33
CA ALA A 84 9.15 4.51 0.41
C ALA A 84 9.69 3.08 0.32
N LEU A 85 10.69 2.83 -0.54
CA LEU A 85 11.36 1.54 -0.63
C LEU A 85 12.09 1.19 0.69
N ASP A 86 12.80 2.14 1.28
CA ASP A 86 13.49 1.96 2.56
C ASP A 86 12.52 1.58 3.69
N ARG A 87 11.35 2.23 3.73
CA ARG A 87 10.28 1.92 4.70
C ARG A 87 9.72 0.52 4.53
N LEU A 88 9.42 0.13 3.29
CA LEU A 88 8.93 -1.21 2.98
C LEU A 88 9.98 -2.28 3.32
N SER A 89 11.28 -1.98 3.16
CA SER A 89 12.35 -2.88 3.58
C SER A 89 12.36 -3.14 5.08
N LEU A 90 12.29 -2.07 5.88
CA LEU A 90 12.31 -2.19 7.35
C LEU A 90 11.14 -3.05 7.84
N VAL A 91 9.97 -2.86 7.24
CA VAL A 91 8.77 -3.66 7.50
C VAL A 91 8.98 -5.11 7.08
N THR A 92 9.64 -5.32 5.95
CA THR A 92 9.91 -6.66 5.43
C THR A 92 10.78 -7.45 6.40
N GLU A 93 11.85 -6.84 6.90
CA GLU A 93 12.73 -7.46 7.89
C GLU A 93 12.01 -7.74 9.20
N MET A 94 11.22 -6.78 9.69
CA MET A 94 10.44 -6.96 10.92
C MET A 94 9.38 -8.05 10.78
N SER A 95 8.70 -8.12 9.64
CA SER A 95 7.70 -9.15 9.34
C SER A 95 8.32 -10.54 9.27
N LYS A 96 9.50 -10.68 8.64
CA LYS A 96 10.29 -11.91 8.65
C LYS A 96 10.65 -12.32 10.07
N HIS A 97 11.19 -11.40 10.88
CA HIS A 97 11.57 -11.68 12.27
C HIS A 97 10.40 -12.10 13.15
N ILE A 98 9.24 -11.43 13.04
CA ILE A 98 8.04 -11.77 13.80
C ILE A 98 7.55 -13.17 13.40
N ARG A 99 7.50 -13.49 12.10
CA ARG A 99 7.09 -14.82 11.61
C ARG A 99 8.00 -15.91 12.14
N VAL A 100 9.32 -15.79 11.97
CA VAL A 100 10.31 -16.80 12.42
C VAL A 100 10.20 -17.07 13.93
N ARG A 101 9.99 -16.02 14.73
CA ARG A 101 9.79 -16.18 16.19
C ARG A 101 8.45 -16.83 16.53
N ALA A 102 7.39 -16.51 15.81
CA ALA A 102 6.06 -17.06 16.03
C ALA A 102 5.93 -18.53 15.62
N SER A 103 6.62 -18.96 14.55
CA SER A 103 6.62 -20.36 14.07
C SER A 103 7.62 -21.26 14.81
N GLY A 104 8.39 -20.73 15.75
CA GLY A 104 9.27 -21.50 16.64
C GLY A 104 10.34 -22.30 15.89
N ASP A 105 11.31 -21.62 15.27
CA ASP A 105 12.56 -22.15 14.69
C ASP A 105 12.44 -23.32 13.68
N LYS A 106 11.22 -23.70 13.28
CA LYS A 106 10.93 -24.87 12.44
C LYS A 106 10.45 -24.55 11.03
N SER A 107 10.16 -23.29 10.71
CA SER A 107 9.67 -22.91 9.37
C SER A 107 10.83 -22.72 8.40
N THR A 108 10.85 -23.48 7.31
CA THR A 108 11.80 -23.28 6.21
C THR A 108 11.47 -21.99 5.45
N ALA A 109 12.46 -21.37 4.78
CA ALA A 109 12.25 -20.18 3.95
C ALA A 109 11.15 -20.36 2.88
N SER A 110 10.83 -21.62 2.52
CA SER A 110 9.77 -21.97 1.57
C SER A 110 8.35 -21.77 2.10
N GLU A 111 8.14 -21.78 3.43
CA GLU A 111 6.83 -21.51 4.05
C GLU A 111 6.54 -20.00 4.16
N ILE A 112 7.58 -19.16 3.99
CA ILE A 112 7.49 -17.71 4.07
C ILE A 112 6.68 -17.14 2.90
N GLY A 113 6.81 -17.72 1.70
CA GLY A 113 6.07 -17.29 0.51
C GLY A 113 4.61 -17.74 0.47
N GLN A 114 4.22 -18.75 1.26
CA GLN A 114 2.86 -19.32 1.24
C GLN A 114 1.80 -18.40 1.86
N PHE A 115 2.21 -17.40 2.64
CA PHE A 115 1.32 -16.46 3.33
C PHE A 115 1.69 -14.99 3.09
N SER A 116 2.31 -14.72 1.95
CA SER A 116 2.56 -13.36 1.49
C SER A 116 1.24 -12.72 1.02
N PRO A 117 0.88 -11.54 1.52
CA PRO A 117 -0.30 -10.85 1.02
C PRO A 117 -0.06 -10.37 -0.41
N ILE A 118 -1.14 -10.21 -1.17
CA ILE A 118 -1.12 -9.46 -2.43
C ILE A 118 -0.76 -8.02 -2.10
N PHE A 119 0.28 -7.48 -2.72
CA PHE A 119 0.70 -6.10 -2.51
C PHE A 119 0.09 -5.17 -3.55
N VAL A 120 -0.50 -4.07 -3.09
CA VAL A 120 -1.06 -3.05 -3.98
C VAL A 120 -0.44 -1.71 -3.61
N TRP A 121 0.32 -1.13 -4.54
CA TRP A 121 0.84 0.23 -4.38
C TRP A 121 -0.14 1.23 -4.99
N LEU A 122 -0.81 2.00 -4.14
CA LEU A 122 -1.74 3.05 -4.55
C LEU A 122 -1.00 4.39 -4.55
N LEU A 123 -0.83 4.98 -5.73
CA LEU A 123 -0.13 6.25 -5.92
C LEU A 123 -1.15 7.37 -6.10
N ARG A 124 -1.38 8.18 -5.06
CA ARG A 124 -2.28 9.34 -5.08
C ARG A 124 -1.62 10.54 -5.74
N ASP A 125 -2.43 11.40 -6.34
CA ASP A 125 -1.98 12.63 -7.01
C ASP A 125 -0.85 12.36 -8.01
N PHE A 126 -0.90 11.21 -8.68
CA PHE A 126 0.12 10.79 -9.62
C PHE A 126 0.07 11.65 -10.89
N TYR A 127 1.21 12.25 -11.25
CA TYR A 127 1.32 13.22 -12.33
C TYR A 127 2.38 12.86 -13.38
N LEU A 128 3.06 11.72 -13.25
CA LEU A 128 4.10 11.30 -14.18
C LEU A 128 3.48 10.63 -15.41
N ASP A 129 4.04 10.92 -16.58
CA ASP A 129 3.73 10.16 -17.79
C ASP A 129 4.42 8.79 -17.73
N LEU A 130 3.63 7.73 -17.90
CA LEU A 130 4.12 6.35 -17.91
C LEU A 130 4.73 6.02 -19.29
N VAL A 131 5.91 6.57 -19.55
CA VAL A 131 6.68 6.36 -20.78
C VAL A 131 8.14 6.04 -20.45
N GLU A 132 8.66 4.97 -21.04
CA GLU A 132 10.06 4.53 -20.94
C GLU A 132 10.57 4.28 -22.37
N ASP A 133 11.74 4.81 -22.76
CA ASP A 133 12.32 4.67 -24.11
C ASP A 133 11.31 4.95 -25.25
N ASN A 134 10.52 6.03 -25.11
CA ASN A 134 9.43 6.42 -26.02
C ASN A 134 8.31 5.37 -26.20
N ARG A 135 8.18 4.43 -25.27
CA ARG A 135 7.09 3.44 -25.24
C ARG A 135 6.24 3.64 -24.01
N ARG A 136 4.92 3.57 -24.19
CA ARG A 136 3.98 3.59 -23.07
C ARG A 136 4.17 2.33 -22.23
N ILE A 137 4.34 2.50 -20.92
CA ILE A 137 4.43 1.40 -19.97
C ILE A 137 3.16 1.31 -19.13
N THR A 138 2.90 0.14 -18.55
CA THR A 138 1.79 -0.03 -17.61
C THR A 138 2.21 0.43 -16.20
N PRO A 139 1.26 0.74 -15.30
CA PRO A 139 1.56 0.98 -13.90
C PRO A 139 2.34 -0.17 -13.22
N ARG A 140 2.02 -1.40 -13.60
CA ARG A 140 2.74 -2.59 -13.14
C ARG A 140 4.19 -2.57 -13.62
N ASP A 141 4.44 -2.25 -14.89
CA ASP A 141 5.80 -2.09 -15.41
C ASP A 141 6.57 -1.00 -14.66
N TYR A 142 5.94 0.13 -14.34
CA TYR A 142 6.54 1.19 -13.54
C TYR A 142 6.98 0.71 -12.15
N LEU A 143 6.14 -0.07 -11.46
CA LEU A 143 6.50 -0.71 -10.18
C LEU A 143 7.65 -1.70 -10.35
N GLU A 144 7.62 -2.53 -11.39
CA GLU A 144 8.69 -3.47 -11.69
C GLU A 144 10.01 -2.74 -11.91
N ILE A 145 10.02 -1.65 -12.69
CA ILE A 145 11.19 -0.81 -12.96
C ILE A 145 11.72 -0.19 -11.67
N ALA A 146 10.86 0.41 -10.84
CA ALA A 146 11.26 0.98 -9.55
C ALA A 146 11.90 -0.06 -8.60
N SER A 147 11.46 -1.32 -8.72
CA SER A 147 11.95 -2.45 -7.92
C SER A 147 13.17 -3.16 -8.51
N ARG A 148 13.69 -2.73 -9.67
CA ARG A 148 14.85 -3.38 -10.30
C ARG A 148 16.16 -3.01 -9.59
N PRO A 149 17.13 -3.94 -9.50
CA PRO A 149 18.46 -3.62 -9.02
C PRO A 149 19.09 -2.47 -9.82
N VAL A 150 19.67 -1.51 -9.11
CA VAL A 150 20.41 -0.40 -9.69
C VAL A 150 21.85 -0.86 -9.96
N GLN A 151 22.42 -0.45 -11.09
CA GLN A 151 23.81 -0.75 -11.44
C GLN A 151 24.77 0.27 -10.80
N GLY A 152 25.89 -0.22 -10.26
CA GLY A 152 26.96 0.61 -9.73
C GLY A 152 27.83 -0.12 -8.72
N SER A 153 29.07 0.35 -8.52
CA SER A 153 30.09 -0.31 -7.70
C SER A 153 30.23 0.25 -6.28
N LYS A 154 29.34 1.17 -5.86
CA LYS A 154 29.39 1.79 -4.52
C LYS A 154 28.66 0.91 -3.50
N ARG A 155 29.15 0.88 -2.25
CA ARG A 155 28.49 0.17 -1.12
C ARG A 155 27.00 0.52 -0.97
N ASP A 156 26.62 1.76 -1.28
CA ASP A 156 25.24 2.24 -1.25
C ASP A 156 24.31 1.50 -2.25
N VAL A 157 24.85 1.01 -3.37
CA VAL A 157 24.08 0.28 -4.39
C VAL A 157 23.74 -1.12 -3.93
N ALA A 158 24.64 -1.78 -3.20
CA ALA A 158 24.38 -3.12 -2.66
C ALA A 158 23.21 -3.11 -1.67
N ALA A 159 23.23 -2.18 -0.70
CA ALA A 159 22.14 -2.03 0.27
C ALA A 159 20.79 -1.72 -0.41
N LYS A 160 20.78 -0.82 -1.40
CA LYS A 160 19.59 -0.50 -2.20
C LYS A 160 19.03 -1.69 -2.97
N ASN A 161 19.91 -2.56 -3.47
CA ASN A 161 19.49 -3.77 -4.17
C ASN A 161 18.97 -4.84 -3.22
N GLU A 162 19.57 -4.99 -2.03
CA GLU A 162 19.05 -5.86 -0.97
C GLU A 162 17.63 -5.46 -0.55
N ILE A 163 17.37 -4.16 -0.40
CA ILE A 163 16.03 -3.62 -0.11
C ILE A 163 15.01 -4.06 -1.17
N ARG A 164 15.35 -3.85 -2.44
CA ARG A 164 14.48 -4.19 -3.57
C ARG A 164 14.21 -5.69 -3.67
N GLU A 165 15.24 -6.51 -3.49
CA GLU A 165 15.10 -7.97 -3.46
C GLU A 165 14.23 -8.43 -2.28
N SER A 166 14.40 -7.83 -1.09
CA SER A 166 13.55 -8.14 0.07
C SER A 166 12.08 -7.84 -0.20
N ILE A 167 11.75 -6.68 -0.79
CA ILE A 167 10.38 -6.32 -1.15
C ILE A 167 9.79 -7.33 -2.14
N ARG A 168 10.56 -7.67 -3.19
CA ARG A 168 10.13 -8.65 -4.21
C ARG A 168 9.93 -10.05 -3.64
N ALA A 169 10.76 -10.45 -2.67
CA ALA A 169 10.64 -11.73 -1.99
C ALA A 169 9.42 -11.78 -1.06
N LEU A 170 9.11 -10.68 -0.37
CA LEU A 170 7.95 -10.62 0.52
C LEU A 170 6.63 -10.51 -0.24
N PHE A 171 6.62 -9.78 -1.36
CA PHE A 171 5.43 -9.51 -2.17
C PHE A 171 5.62 -10.03 -3.59
N PRO A 172 5.54 -11.37 -3.81
CA PRO A 172 5.68 -11.93 -5.15
C PRO A 172 4.55 -11.46 -6.08
N ASP A 173 3.33 -11.38 -5.55
CA ASP A 173 2.17 -10.83 -6.23
C ASP A 173 2.02 -9.35 -5.88
N ARG A 174 2.28 -8.48 -6.87
CA ARG A 174 2.23 -7.04 -6.67
C ARG A 174 1.62 -6.28 -7.84
N GLU A 175 0.81 -5.28 -7.50
CA GLU A 175 0.11 -4.40 -8.42
C GLU A 175 0.36 -2.94 -8.08
N CYS A 176 0.15 -2.06 -9.06
CA CYS A 176 0.31 -0.62 -8.90
C CYS A 176 -0.88 0.10 -9.54
N PHE A 177 -1.46 1.06 -8.82
CA PHE A 177 -2.59 1.85 -9.29
C PHE A 177 -2.31 3.35 -9.07
N PRO A 178 -2.02 4.10 -10.14
CA PRO A 178 -1.94 5.55 -10.07
C PRO A 178 -3.35 6.14 -10.09
N LEU A 179 -3.62 6.99 -9.12
CA LEU A 179 -4.81 7.83 -9.04
C LEU A 179 -4.41 9.27 -9.31
N VAL A 180 -5.14 9.92 -10.20
CA VAL A 180 -5.02 11.37 -10.38
C VAL A 180 -5.61 12.09 -9.17
N ARG A 181 -5.20 13.34 -8.98
CA ARG A 181 -5.80 14.21 -7.97
C ARG A 181 -7.31 14.34 -8.25
N PRO A 182 -8.18 14.06 -7.26
CA PRO A 182 -9.63 13.97 -7.50
C PRO A 182 -10.25 15.32 -7.85
N LEU A 183 -9.78 16.42 -7.24
CA LEU A 183 -10.25 17.79 -7.46
C LEU A 183 -9.07 18.75 -7.46
N SER A 184 -9.15 19.84 -8.22
CA SER A 184 -8.11 20.87 -8.27
C SER A 184 -8.20 21.89 -7.13
N ASN A 185 -9.38 22.09 -6.56
CA ASN A 185 -9.63 23.06 -5.49
C ASN A 185 -9.36 22.47 -4.11
N GLU A 186 -8.54 23.12 -3.31
CA GLU A 186 -8.14 22.68 -1.97
C GLU A 186 -9.30 22.62 -0.97
N ASN A 187 -10.24 23.57 -1.02
CA ASN A 187 -11.39 23.60 -0.12
C ASN A 187 -12.34 22.43 -0.40
N ASP A 188 -12.45 22.05 -1.66
CA ASP A 188 -13.29 20.93 -2.08
C ASP A 188 -12.62 19.60 -1.69
N LEU A 189 -11.30 19.47 -1.84
CA LEU A 189 -10.54 18.30 -1.39
C LEU A 189 -10.68 18.04 0.12
N GLN A 190 -10.75 19.09 0.94
CA GLN A 190 -10.96 18.95 2.38
C GLN A 190 -12.34 18.39 2.74
N LYS A 191 -13.29 18.43 1.80
CA LYS A 191 -14.67 17.95 1.94
C LYS A 191 -14.99 16.87 0.92
N LEU A 192 -13.97 16.12 0.48
CA LEU A 192 -14.12 15.12 -0.58
C LEU A 192 -15.16 14.04 -0.23
N ASP A 193 -15.34 13.75 1.06
CA ASP A 193 -16.37 12.86 1.60
C ASP A 193 -17.81 13.35 1.37
N GLN A 194 -17.99 14.65 1.13
CA GLN A 194 -19.27 15.31 0.88
C GLN A 194 -19.52 15.57 -0.61
N ILE A 195 -18.54 15.32 -1.47
CA ILE A 195 -18.60 15.60 -2.90
C ILE A 195 -18.95 14.31 -3.64
N PRO A 196 -19.95 14.31 -4.53
CA PRO A 196 -20.28 13.13 -5.33
C PRO A 196 -19.13 12.80 -6.27
N VAL A 197 -18.85 11.49 -6.46
CA VAL A 197 -17.75 11.01 -7.31
C VAL A 197 -17.86 11.54 -8.75
N SER A 198 -19.08 11.77 -9.26
CA SER A 198 -19.33 12.36 -10.57
C SER A 198 -18.81 13.81 -10.73
N ALA A 199 -18.52 14.51 -9.63
CA ALA A 199 -17.92 15.83 -9.64
C ALA A 199 -16.39 15.80 -9.57
N CYS A 200 -15.79 14.63 -9.31
CA CYS A 200 -14.35 14.43 -9.37
C CYS A 200 -13.85 14.35 -10.83
N SER A 201 -12.53 14.49 -11.01
CA SER A 201 -11.86 14.28 -12.29
C SER A 201 -12.34 12.98 -12.94
N TRP A 202 -12.66 13.03 -14.23
CA TRP A 202 -13.18 11.88 -14.99
C TRP A 202 -12.27 10.64 -14.92
N TYR A 203 -10.95 10.85 -14.79
CA TYR A 203 -9.98 9.77 -14.64
C TYR A 203 -10.06 9.11 -13.26
N PHE A 204 -10.43 9.87 -12.23
CA PHE A 204 -10.68 9.35 -10.88
C PHE A 204 -12.01 8.56 -10.86
N ASP A 205 -13.04 9.09 -11.51
CA ASP A 205 -14.35 8.44 -11.62
C ASP A 205 -14.25 7.02 -12.22
N GLN A 206 -13.43 6.83 -13.26
CA GLN A 206 -13.22 5.52 -13.91
C GLN A 206 -12.77 4.41 -12.95
N TYR A 207 -12.02 4.72 -11.89
CA TYR A 207 -11.55 3.73 -10.92
C TYR A 207 -12.58 3.42 -9.82
N PHE A 208 -13.54 4.31 -9.58
CA PHE A 208 -14.44 4.24 -8.43
C PHE A 208 -15.93 4.08 -8.81
N SER A 209 -16.30 4.27 -10.07
CA SER A 209 -17.68 4.12 -10.57
C SER A 209 -18.17 2.69 -10.81
N PHE A 210 -17.44 1.67 -10.36
CA PHE A 210 -17.97 0.30 -10.29
C PHE A 210 -18.73 0.11 -8.97
N GLY A 211 -19.96 0.60 -8.94
CA GLY A 211 -20.98 0.35 -7.91
C GLY A 211 -22.20 -0.32 -8.51
#